data_AF-A0A1S3GV33-F1
#
_entry.id   AF-A0A1S3GV33-F1
#
_cell.length_a   1.000
_cell.length_b   1.000
_cell.length_c   1.000
_cell.angle_alpha   90.00
_cell.angle_beta   90.00
_cell.angle_gamma   90.00
#
_symmetry.space_group_name_H-M   'P 1'
#
loop_
_entity.id
_entity.type
_entity.pdbx_description
1 polymer ?
#
loop_
_entity_poly.entity_id
_entity_poly.type
_entity_poly.pdbx_seq_one_letter_code
_entity_poly.pdbx_strand_id
1 'polypeptide(L)' 'MMRPVSDQVQIKVTMNDEDMDTYVFAVGTRKALVRLQKEMQDLSEFCSDKPKSGAKYGLPDSLAILSEMGEVTEGMMDTK' A
#
# COMPACT_ATOMS: atom_id res chain seq x y z
N MET A 1 -3.35 -8.03 -31.27
CA MET A 1 -3.71 -8.65 -29.96
C MET A 1 -4.33 -7.55 -29.12
N MET A 2 -5.63 -7.62 -28.82
CA MET A 2 -6.36 -6.54 -28.13
C MET A 2 -5.96 -6.53 -26.65
N ARG A 3 -5.37 -5.44 -26.16
CA ARG A 3 -5.14 -5.24 -24.71
C ARG A 3 -6.33 -4.46 -24.13
N PRO A 4 -6.74 -4.75 -22.89
CA PRO A 4 -7.68 -3.89 -22.18
C PRO A 4 -7.08 -2.49 -22.07
N VAL A 5 -7.75 -1.50 -22.65
CA VAL A 5 -7.50 -0.08 -22.40
C VAL A 5 -8.61 0.35 -21.44
N SER A 6 -8.49 -0.10 -20.19
CA SER A 6 -9.44 0.30 -19.15
C SER A 6 -8.92 1.55 -18.47
N ASP A 7 -9.78 2.56 -18.40
CA ASP A 7 -9.53 3.77 -17.62
C ASP A 7 -9.57 3.46 -16.12
N GLN A 8 -9.00 4.37 -15.32
CA GLN A 8 -9.00 4.29 -13.86
C GLN A 8 -9.47 5.61 -13.26
N VAL A 9 -10.26 5.52 -12.20
CA VAL A 9 -10.61 6.67 -11.36
C VAL A 9 -9.74 6.62 -10.11
N GLN A 10 -9.01 7.70 -9.82
CA GLN A 10 -8.22 7.84 -8.61
C GLN A 10 -8.88 8.83 -7.67
N ILE A 11 -9.23 8.38 -6.47
CA ILE A 11 -9.74 9.24 -5.40
C ILE A 11 -8.54 9.69 -4.57
N LYS A 12 -8.34 11.00 -4.48
CA LYS A 12 -7.25 11.62 -3.72
C LYS A 12 -7.85 12.56 -2.68
N VAL A 13 -7.43 12.41 -1.44
CA VAL A 13 -7.88 13.21 -0.30
C VAL A 13 -6.64 13.85 0.32
N THR A 14 -6.71 15.15 0.58
CA THR A 14 -5.66 15.86 1.32
C THR A 14 -5.85 15.60 2.81
N MET A 15 -4.82 15.07 3.46
CA MET A 15 -4.79 14.81 4.89
C MET A 15 -4.47 16.09 5.67
N ASN A 16 -4.80 16.13 6.97
CA ASN A 16 -4.38 17.22 7.85
C ASN A 16 -2.89 17.09 8.18
N ASP A 17 -2.18 18.22 8.27
CA ASP A 17 -0.73 18.26 8.46
C ASP A 17 -0.31 18.22 9.94
N GLU A 18 -1.21 18.54 10.87
CA GLU A 18 -0.83 18.86 12.26
C GLU A 18 -0.82 17.67 13.24
N ASP A 19 -1.49 16.56 12.90
CA ASP A 19 -1.84 15.52 13.90
C ASP A 19 -1.35 14.10 13.60
N MET A 20 -0.60 13.89 12.50
CA MET A 20 -0.24 12.53 12.05
C MET A 20 1.26 12.27 12.16
N ASP A 21 1.63 11.17 12.82
CA ASP A 21 2.98 10.65 12.77
C ASP A 21 3.36 10.29 11.32
N THR A 22 4.62 10.52 10.95
CA THR A 22 5.10 10.20 9.60
C THR A 22 5.37 8.70 9.50
N TYR A 23 4.70 8.04 8.56
CA TYR A 23 4.99 6.66 8.20
C TYR A 23 4.67 6.36 6.74
N VAL A 24 5.25 5.28 6.21
CA VAL A 24 5.01 4.81 4.85
C VAL A 24 4.26 3.48 4.86
N PHE A 25 3.04 3.50 4.32
CA PHE A 25 2.16 2.34 4.26
C PHE A 25 1.34 2.30 2.97
N ALA A 26 1.21 1.12 2.37
CA ALA A 26 0.38 0.90 1.19
C ALA A 26 -0.20 -0.53 1.15
N VAL A 27 -1.47 -0.64 0.76
CA VAL A 27 -2.16 -1.92 0.55
C VAL A 27 -2.69 -1.98 -0.88
N GLY A 28 -2.54 -3.12 -1.54
CA GLY A 28 -3.00 -3.29 -2.90
C GLY A 28 -2.62 -4.65 -3.48
N THR A 29 -2.96 -4.87 -4.76
CA THR A 29 -2.48 -6.09 -5.44
C THR A 29 -0.95 -6.06 -5.56
N ARG A 30 -0.29 -7.22 -5.49
CA ARG A 30 1.18 -7.29 -5.60
C ARG A 30 1.72 -6.58 -6.84
N LYS A 31 1.03 -6.74 -7.98
CA LYS A 31 1.41 -6.10 -9.25
C LYS A 31 1.32 -4.57 -9.17
N ALA A 32 0.27 -4.04 -8.55
CA ALA A 32 0.11 -2.60 -8.38
C ALA A 32 1.16 -2.04 -7.41
N LEU A 33 1.42 -2.72 -6.28
CA LEU A 33 2.40 -2.28 -5.29
C LEU A 33 3.83 -2.27 -5.82
N VAL A 34 4.24 -3.30 -6.56
CA VAL A 34 5.58 -3.32 -7.20
C VAL A 34 5.74 -2.20 -8.23
N ARG A 35 4.65 -1.82 -8.91
CA ARG A 35 4.64 -0.65 -9.80
C ARG A 35 4.76 0.63 -8.98
N LEU A 36 3.98 0.76 -7.91
CA LEU A 36 3.94 1.94 -7.05
C LEU A 36 5.29 2.18 -6.34
N GLN A 37 5.99 1.13 -5.90
CA GLN A 37 7.37 1.21 -5.38
C GLN A 37 8.35 1.82 -6.39
N LYS A 38 8.12 1.66 -7.69
CA LYS A 38 8.98 2.25 -8.73
C LYS A 38 8.58 3.68 -9.08
N GLU A 39 7.31 4.03 -8.87
CA GLU A 39 6.75 5.34 -9.24
C GLU A 39 6.84 6.35 -8.10
N MET A 40 6.82 5.90 -6.83
CA MET A 40 6.88 6.77 -5.65
C MET A 40 8.18 6.52 -4.88
N GLN A 41 8.97 7.58 -4.71
CA GLN A 41 10.28 7.50 -4.07
C GLN A 41 10.18 6.96 -2.63
N ASP A 42 9.23 7.44 -1.85
CA ASP A 42 9.08 7.06 -0.44
C ASP A 42 8.87 5.54 -0.30
N LEU A 43 8.05 4.93 -1.16
CA LEU A 43 7.86 3.48 -1.15
C LEU A 43 9.13 2.73 -1.58
N SER A 44 9.92 3.28 -2.51
CA SER A 44 11.20 2.70 -2.91
C SER A 44 12.24 2.76 -1.78
N GLU A 45 12.24 3.84 -1.01
CA GLU A 45 13.26 4.16 -0.02
C GLU A 45 12.96 3.49 1.32
N PHE A 46 11.70 3.55 1.77
CA PHE A 46 11.29 3.12 3.10
C PHE A 46 10.65 1.71 3.12
N CYS A 47 10.13 1.21 1.99
CA CYS A 47 9.54 -0.13 1.89
C CYS A 47 10.38 -1.06 0.99
N SER A 48 11.65 -1.29 1.35
CA SER A 48 12.60 -2.08 0.54
C SER A 48 12.24 -3.57 0.39
N ASP A 49 11.40 -4.09 1.27
CA ASP A 49 10.89 -5.45 1.21
C ASP A 49 9.88 -5.67 0.07
N LYS A 50 9.76 -6.92 -0.37
CA LYS A 50 8.69 -7.33 -1.28
C LYS A 50 7.33 -7.24 -0.58
N PRO A 51 6.23 -6.91 -1.30
CA PRO A 51 4.89 -6.88 -0.71
C PRO A 51 4.53 -8.17 0.03
N LYS A 52 4.21 -8.06 1.32
CA LYS A 52 3.92 -9.18 2.22
C LYS A 52 2.43 -9.54 2.18
N SER A 53 2.08 -10.79 2.49
CA SER A 53 0.67 -11.20 2.55
C SER A 53 -0.05 -10.49 3.71
N GLY A 54 -1.25 -9.98 3.44
CA GLY A 54 -2.12 -9.39 4.44
C GLY A 54 -3.06 -10.38 5.13
N ALA A 55 -3.00 -11.67 4.80
CA ALA A 55 -3.96 -12.68 5.26
C ALA A 55 -4.07 -12.77 6.79
N LYS A 56 -2.97 -12.57 7.52
CA LYS A 56 -2.97 -12.56 9.00
C LYS A 56 -3.76 -11.40 9.61
N TYR A 57 -4.09 -10.38 8.80
CA TYR A 57 -4.88 -9.21 9.16
C TYR A 57 -6.28 -9.23 8.52
N GLY A 58 -6.74 -10.39 8.03
CA GLY A 58 -8.06 -10.53 7.41
C GLY A 58 -8.18 -9.98 5.99
N LEU A 59 -7.09 -9.54 5.37
CA LEU A 59 -7.12 -9.12 3.96
C LEU A 59 -7.26 -10.33 3.02
N PRO A 60 -8.00 -10.19 1.91
CA PRO A 60 -8.02 -11.21 0.86
C PRO A 60 -6.62 -11.53 0.32
N ASP A 61 -6.38 -12.78 -0.07
CA ASP A 61 -5.09 -13.26 -0.61
C ASP A 61 -4.61 -12.50 -1.86
N SER A 62 -5.54 -11.84 -2.57
CA SER A 62 -5.23 -11.00 -3.73
C SER A 62 -4.52 -9.69 -3.36
N LEU A 63 -4.59 -9.28 -2.09
CA LEU A 63 -3.97 -8.08 -1.56
C LEU A 63 -2.68 -8.40 -0.81
N ALA A 64 -1.79 -7.42 -0.84
CA ALA A 64 -0.52 -7.43 -0.14
C ALA A 64 -0.30 -6.06 0.51
N ILE A 65 0.70 -6.01 1.39
CA ILE A 65 1.03 -4.85 2.19
C ILE A 65 2.49 -4.46 1.92
N LEU A 66 2.73 -3.16 1.79
CA LEU A 66 4.02 -2.52 1.95
C LEU A 66 3.94 -1.60 3.15
N SER A 67 4.94 -1.71 4.00
CA SER A 67 5.05 -0.94 5.24
C SER A 67 6.52 -0.80 5.55
N GLU A 68 6.93 0.37 6.02
CA GLU A 68 8.28 0.57 6.54
C GLU A 68 8.54 -0.25 7.82
N MET A 69 7.50 -0.45 8.64
CA MET A 69 7.61 -1.09 9.94
C MET A 69 6.43 -2.02 10.20
N GLY A 70 6.66 -3.08 10.99
CA GLY A 70 5.62 -4.02 11.40
C GLY A 70 4.54 -3.37 12.27
N GLU A 71 4.95 -2.49 13.19
CA GLU A 71 4.07 -1.75 14.10
C GLU A 71 3.04 -0.90 13.36
N VAL A 72 3.46 -0.22 12.29
CA VAL A 72 2.55 0.55 11.41
C VAL A 72 1.47 -0.35 10.81
N THR A 73 1.85 -1.56 10.37
CA THR A 73 0.87 -2.52 9.85
C THR A 73 -0.08 -2.99 10.93
N GLU A 74 0.40 -3.23 12.15
CA GLU A 74 -0.45 -3.65 13.27
C GLU A 74 -1.39 -2.53 13.74
N GLY A 75 -0.95 -1.28 13.72
CA GLY A 75 -1.78 -0.11 14.08
C GLY A 75 -2.84 0.23 13.04
N MET A 76 -2.55 0.05 11.75
CA MET A 76 -3.49 0.38 10.66
C MET A 76 -4.53 -0.71 10.39
N MET A 77 -4.24 -1.96 10.76
CA MET A 77 -5.09 -3.10 10.45
C MET A 77 -5.98 -3.46 11.64
N ASP A 78 -7.11 -2.77 11.78
CA ASP A 78 -8.12 -3.11 12.79
C ASP A 78 -8.98 -4.31 12.37
N THR A 79 -9.55 -4.98 13.36
CA THR A 79 -10.41 -6.18 13.21
C THR A 79 -11.89 -5.85 13.13
N LYS A 80 -12.27 -4.55 13.09
CA LYS A 80 -13.66 -4.09 13.12
C LYS A 80 -14.03 -3.20 11.94
#